data_AF-A0A8J8AL75-F1
#
_entry.id   AF-A0A8J8AL75-F1
#
_cell.length_a   1.000
_cell.length_b   1.000
_cell.length_c   1.000
_cell.angle_alpha   90.00
_cell.angle_beta   90.00
_cell.angle_gamma   90.00
#
_symmetry.space_group_name_H-M   'P 1'
#
loop_
_entity.id
_entity.type
_entity.pdbx_description
1 polymer ?
#
loop_
_entity_poly.entity_id
_entity_poly.type
_entity_poly.pdbx_seq_one_letter_code
_entity_poly.pdbx_strand_id
1 'polypeptide(L)' 'MILSFFRLLFLIPKFLWNLAGIKRTIRRSRRKFKRALVRNGIPNELAEELANEYALLDEIISLKTLAKFSKYSSFKRT' A
#
# COMPACT_ATOMS: atom_id res chain seq x y z
N MET A 1 -9.29 -17.75 28.32
CA MET A 1 -9.88 -16.65 27.51
C MET A 1 -9.09 -15.33 27.60
N ILE A 2 -8.47 -14.98 28.74
CA ILE A 2 -7.67 -13.75 28.85
C ILE A 2 -6.40 -13.78 27.96
N LEU A 3 -5.68 -14.90 27.89
CA LEU A 3 -4.43 -15.02 27.11
C LEU A 3 -4.62 -14.82 25.60
N SER A 4 -5.75 -15.24 25.03
CA SER A 4 -6.06 -15.03 23.61
C SER A 4 -6.29 -13.57 23.29
N PHE A 5 -6.84 -12.79 24.23
CA PHE A 5 -7.04 -11.35 24.07
C PHE A 5 -5.71 -10.60 24.03
N PHE A 6 -4.79 -10.92 24.96
CA PHE A 6 -3.45 -10.32 24.96
C PHE A 6 -2.64 -10.68 23.69
N ARG A 7 -2.73 -11.91 23.19
CA ARG A 7 -2.10 -12.27 21.90
C ARG A 7 -2.62 -11.41 20.75
N LEU A 8 -3.92 -11.13 20.71
CA LEU A 8 -4.52 -10.28 19.69
C LEU A 8 -4.04 -8.82 19.83
N LEU A 9 -3.94 -8.33 21.06
CA LEU A 9 -3.43 -6.99 21.37
C LEU A 9 -1.98 -6.78 20.90
N PHE A 10 -1.13 -7.81 20.94
CA PHE A 10 0.24 -7.74 20.41
C PHE A 10 0.34 -7.93 18.89
N LEU A 11 -0.63 -8.59 18.25
CA LEU A 11 -0.66 -8.74 16.79
C LEU A 11 -0.98 -7.42 16.07
N ILE A 12 -1.86 -6.60 16.64
CA ILE A 12 -2.33 -5.35 16.02
C ILE A 12 -1.16 -4.36 15.77
N PRO A 13 -0.29 -4.04 16.75
CA PRO A 13 0.87 -3.17 16.53
C PRO A 13 1.81 -3.70 15.46
N LYS A 14 2.07 -5.01 15.45
CA LYS A 14 2.94 -5.65 14.45
C LYS A 14 2.37 -5.51 13.04
N PHE A 15 1.06 -5.68 12.90
CA PHE A 15 0.37 -5.50 11.62
C PHE A 15 0.44 -4.05 11.12
N LEU A 16 0.17 -3.08 12.01
CA LEU A 16 0.28 -1.65 11.69
C LEU A 16 1.71 -1.25 11.30
N TRP A 17 2.72 -1.81 11.98
CA TRP A 17 4.13 -1.57 11.67
C TRP A 17 4.50 -2.07 10.27
N ASN A 18 4.03 -3.27 9.90
CA ASN A 18 4.23 -3.82 8.56
C ASN A 18 3.57 -2.96 7.49
N LEU A 19 2.33 -2.48 7.71
CA LEU A 19 1.65 -1.56 6.81
C LEU A 19 2.41 -0.24 6.63
N ALA A 20 2.93 0.33 7.74
CA ALA A 20 3.76 1.52 7.68
C ALA A 20 5.06 1.28 6.88
N GLY A 21 5.67 0.11 7.02
CA GLY A 21 6.83 -0.33 6.24
C GLY A 21 6.55 -0.45 4.74
N ILE A 22 5.39 -1.01 4.38
CA ILE A 22 4.93 -1.11 2.98
C ILE A 22 4.75 0.29 2.39
N LYS A 23 4.05 1.19 3.09
CA LYS A 23 3.86 2.59 2.67
C LYS A 23 5.19 3.33 2.45
N ARG A 24 6.17 3.08 3.33
CA ARG A 24 7.53 3.64 3.19
C ARG A 24 8.25 3.08 1.97
N THR A 25 8.11 1.79 1.71
CA THR A 25 8.72 1.11 0.56
C THR A 25 8.15 1.63 -0.75
N ILE A 26 6.83 1.81 -0.84
CA ILE A 26 6.18 2.36 -2.04
C ILE A 26 6.66 3.78 -2.32
N ARG A 27 6.69 4.66 -1.30
CA ARG A 27 7.27 6.01 -1.45
C ARG A 27 8.72 5.99 -1.94
N ARG A 28 9.53 5.05 -1.44
CA ARG A 28 10.93 4.90 -1.88
C ARG A 28 11.00 4.40 -3.33
N SER A 29 10.14 3.47 -3.72
CA SER A 29 10.05 2.96 -5.09
C SER A 29 9.65 4.06 -6.07
N ARG A 30 8.63 4.88 -5.76
CA ARG A 30 8.21 6.03 -6.57
C ARG A 30 9.33 7.03 -6.80
N ARG A 31 10.09 7.37 -5.74
CA ARG A 31 11.26 8.25 -5.86
C ARG A 31 12.35 7.66 -6.76
N LYS A 32 12.62 6.37 -6.63
CA LYS A 32 13.61 5.67 -7.48
C LYS A 32 13.14 5.59 -8.93
N PHE A 33 11.85 5.32 -9.16
CA PHE A 33 11.24 5.26 -10.48
C PHE A 33 11.32 6.61 -11.20
N LYS A 34 10.87 7.71 -10.57
CA LYS A 34 11.02 9.06 -11.12
C LYS A 34 12.47 9.36 -11.48
N ARG A 35 13.42 9.09 -10.56
CA ARG A 35 14.86 9.29 -10.82
C ARG A 35 15.38 8.47 -11.99
N ALA A 36 14.92 7.23 -12.15
CA ALA A 36 15.32 6.38 -13.26
C ALA A 36 14.80 6.91 -14.60
N LEU A 37 13.55 7.35 -14.66
CA LEU A 37 12.95 7.95 -15.87
C LEU A 37 13.72 9.20 -16.32
N VAL A 38 14.01 10.11 -15.38
CA VAL A 38 14.78 11.33 -15.66
C VAL A 38 16.21 10.99 -16.12
N ARG A 39 16.86 10.01 -15.51
CA ARG A 39 18.19 9.55 -15.93
C ARG A 39 18.20 8.97 -17.35
N ASN A 40 17.08 8.39 -17.78
CA ASN A 40 16.90 7.86 -19.13
C ASN A 40 16.47 8.93 -20.15
N GLY A 41 16.48 10.20 -19.79
CA GLY A 41 16.19 11.32 -20.70
C GLY A 41 14.71 11.68 -20.83
N ILE A 42 13.84 11.12 -19.98
CA ILE A 42 12.42 11.49 -19.98
C ILE A 42 12.26 12.87 -19.31
N PRO A 43 11.51 13.80 -19.91
CA PRO A 43 11.17 15.09 -19.31
C PRO A 43 10.59 14.93 -17.91
N ASN A 44 10.96 15.84 -17.00
CA ASN A 44 10.52 15.78 -15.60
C ASN A 44 9.00 15.73 -15.43
N GLU A 45 8.26 16.42 -16.30
CA GLU A 45 6.80 16.47 -16.31
C GLU A 45 6.20 15.09 -16.62
N LEU A 46 6.63 14.46 -17.71
CA LEU A 46 6.21 13.11 -18.08
C LEU A 46 6.64 12.07 -17.03
N ALA A 47 7.86 12.21 -16.49
CA ALA A 47 8.33 11.30 -15.44
C ALA A 47 7.51 11.40 -14.15
N GLU A 48 6.92 12.56 -13.86
CA GLU A 48 6.04 12.79 -12.72
C GLU A 48 4.64 12.23 -12.96
N GLU A 49 4.10 12.43 -14.15
CA GLU A 49 2.82 11.88 -14.57
C GLU A 49 2.84 10.34 -14.56
N LEU A 50 3.86 9.71 -15.17
CA LEU A 50 4.05 8.26 -15.11
C LEU A 50 4.22 7.76 -13.67
N ALA A 51 4.98 8.48 -12.84
CA ALA A 51 5.17 8.11 -11.44
C ALA A 51 3.88 8.27 -10.60
N ASN A 52 2.93 9.08 -11.05
CA ASN A 52 1.62 9.23 -10.42
C ASN A 52 0.64 8.14 -10.89
N GLU A 53 0.59 7.83 -12.18
CA GLU A 53 -0.24 6.75 -12.71
C GLU A 53 0.17 5.39 -12.12
N TYR A 54 1.48 5.13 -12.05
CA TYR A 54 1.99 3.90 -11.43
C TYR A 54 1.73 3.83 -9.92
N ALA A 55 1.47 4.98 -9.27
CA ALA A 55 1.13 5.04 -7.86
C ALA A 55 -0.32 4.63 -7.56
N LEU A 56 -1.14 4.22 -8.55
CA LEU A 56 -2.44 3.58 -8.30
C LEU A 56 -2.35 2.33 -7.39
N LEU A 57 -1.16 1.74 -7.23
CA LEU A 57 -0.88 0.74 -6.19
C LEU A 57 -1.12 1.26 -4.75
N ASP A 58 -0.92 2.56 -4.48
CA ASP A 58 -1.27 3.17 -3.19
C ASP A 58 -2.80 3.18 -2.98
N GLU A 59 -3.61 3.26 -4.04
CA GLU A 59 -5.08 3.13 -3.95
C GLU A 59 -5.52 1.69 -3.70
N ILE A 60 -4.82 0.68 -4.23
CA ILE A 60 -5.12 -0.73 -3.98
C ILE A 60 -4.84 -1.12 -2.53
N ILE A 61 -3.83 -0.50 -1.91
CA ILE A 61 -3.46 -0.72 -0.50
C ILE A 61 -4.29 0.16 0.45
N SER A 62 -5.11 1.07 -0.09
CA SER A 62 -6.05 1.86 0.71
C SER A 62 -6.95 0.94 1.53
N LEU A 63 -7.07 1.21 2.83
CA LEU A 63 -8.04 0.57 3.71
C LEU A 63 -9.46 0.58 3.12
N LYS A 64 -9.78 1.55 2.25
CA LYS A 64 -11.08 1.67 1.57
C LYS A 64 -11.31 0.60 0.50
N THR A 65 -10.29 0.22 -0.26
CA THR A 65 -10.35 -0.87 -1.26
C THR A 65 -10.30 -2.23 -0.56
N LEU A 66 -9.45 -2.40 0.45
CA LEU A 66 -9.46 -3.59 1.31
C LEU A 66 -10.82 -3.81 2.02
N ALA A 67 -11.45 -2.76 2.55
CA ALA A 67 -12.78 -2.83 3.15
C ALA A 67 -13.89 -3.11 2.12
N LYS A 68 -13.74 -2.65 0.88
CA LYS A 68 -14.63 -3.06 -0.22
C LYS A 68 -14.46 -4.55 -0.54
N PHE A 69 -13.23 -5.06 -0.61
CA PHE A 69 -12.96 -6.49 -0.83
C PHE A 69 -13.53 -7.37 0.29
N SER A 70 -13.44 -6.95 1.56
CA SER A 70 -14.03 -7.72 2.66
C SER A 70 -15.56 -7.82 2.52
N LYS A 71 -16.23 -6.75 2.11
CA LYS A 71 -17.68 -6.77 1.83
C LYS A 71 -18.05 -7.74 0.71
N TYR A 72 -17.25 -7.82 -0.36
CA TYR A 72 -17.49 -8.77 -1.45
C TYR A 72 -17.22 -10.23 -1.05
N SER A 73 -16.23 -10.50 -0.20
CA SER A 73 -15.98 -11.86 0.30
C SER A 73 -17.09 -12.40 1.21
N SER A 74 -17.83 -11.52 1.89
CA SER A 74 -19.00 -11.89 2.70
C SER A 74 -20.23 -12.25 1.86
N PHE A 75 -20.28 -11.84 0.59
CA PHE A 75 -21.42 -12.06 -0.29
C PHE A 75 -21.39 -13.43 -1.00
N LYS A 76 -20.27 -14.17 -0.91
CA LYS A 76 -20.09 -15.49 -1.54
C LYS A 76 -20.24 -16.65 -0.54
N ARG A 77 -21.09 -16.47 0.49
CA ARG A 77 -21.59 -17.55 1.35
C ARG A 77 -23.11 -17.64 1.19
N THR A 78 -23.54 -18.17 0.06
CA THR A 78 -24.89 -18.71 -0.18
C THR A 78 -24.68 -20.03 -0.88
#